data_AF-A0A8S3RLV2-F1
#
_entry.id   AF-A0A8S3RLV2-F1
#
_cell.length_a   1.000
_cell.length_b   1.000
_cell.length_c   1.000
_cell.angle_alpha   90.00
_cell.angle_beta   90.00
_cell.angle_gamma   90.00
#
_symmetry.space_group_name_H-M   'P 1'
#
loop_
_entity.id
_entity.type
_entity.pdbx_description
1 polymer ?
#
loop_
_entity_poly.entity_id
_entity_poly.type
_entity_poly.pdbx_seq_one_letter_code
_entity_poly.pdbx_strand_id
1 'polypeptide(L)'
;MGENITEIWDNIKDIYTKTAEKVLGLKNRKRKQWLSDKTWENIKERKAIKMKLNASKSNRLKTKLQSDYRDKDKEVKKGAKNDRRNYVEELANEAEEASKRGELSVVYKITRQLCGKSRNNDAPYFASDSIWSCSFIGVYVFYEFVYTFPTDVN
;
A
#
# COMPACT_ATOMS: atom_id res chain seq x y z
N MET A 1 13.68 37.89 28.10
CA MET A 1 14.04 36.86 27.11
C MET A 1 12.88 35.90 27.04
N GLY A 2 11.91 36.17 26.15
CA GLY A 2 10.72 35.31 26.03
C GLY A 2 11.08 34.08 25.20
N GLU A 3 10.77 32.89 25.70
CA GLU A 3 10.89 31.66 24.94
C GLU A 3 10.10 31.77 23.64
N ASN A 4 10.70 31.34 22.53
CA ASN A 4 10.09 31.42 21.22
C ASN A 4 8.94 30.40 21.17
N ILE A 5 7.70 30.86 21.02
CA ILE A 5 6.50 30.01 21.07
C ILE A 5 6.62 28.81 20.10
N THR A 6 7.32 28.98 18.98
CA THR A 6 7.60 27.93 18.00
C THR A 6 8.43 26.78 18.58
N GLU A 7 9.44 27.08 19.40
CA GLU A 7 10.32 26.08 20.01
C GLU A 7 9.57 25.24 21.05
N ILE A 8 8.67 25.86 21.82
CA ILE A 8 7.81 25.16 22.78
C ILE A 8 6.90 24.15 22.06
N TRP A 9 6.28 24.56 20.95
CA TRP A 9 5.43 23.67 20.16
C TRP A 9 6.20 22.50 19.55
N ASP A 10 7.40 22.75 19.03
CA ASP A 10 8.25 21.69 18.47
C ASP A 10 8.70 20.70 19.56
N ASN A 11 9.07 21.20 20.75
CA ASN A 11 9.41 20.37 21.89
C ASN A 11 8.25 19.48 22.34
N ILE A 12 7.05 20.05 22.45
CA ILE A 12 5.84 19.29 22.80
C ILE A 12 5.60 18.17 21.77
N LYS A 13 5.64 18.52 20.48
CA LYS A 13 5.43 17.56 19.40
C LYS A 13 6.43 16.42 19.46
N ASP A 14 7.70 16.73 19.68
CA ASP A 14 8.78 15.76 19.78
C ASP A 14 8.64 14.83 21.00
N ILE A 15 8.24 15.36 22.16
CA ILE A 15 7.95 14.55 23.36
C ILE A 15 6.81 13.57 23.08
N TYR A 16 5.72 14.04 22.47
CA TYR A 16 4.58 13.18 22.13
C TYR A 16 4.96 12.11 21.11
N THR A 17 5.69 12.45 20.04
CA THR A 17 6.14 11.46 19.04
C THR A 17 7.07 10.43 19.65
N LYS A 18 8.06 10.84 20.44
CA LYS A 18 8.99 9.93 21.13
C LYS A 18 8.28 9.01 22.12
N THR A 19 7.31 9.55 22.86
CA THR A 19 6.52 8.76 23.81
C THR A 19 5.65 7.75 23.09
N ALA A 20 4.99 8.16 22.00
CA ALA A 20 4.18 7.27 21.17
C ALA A 20 5.04 6.16 20.52
N GLU A 21 6.21 6.49 19.98
CA GLU A 21 7.14 5.52 19.41
C GLU A 21 7.64 4.52 20.47
N LYS A 22 7.91 4.98 21.69
CA LYS A 22 8.36 4.12 22.78
C LYS A 22 7.27 3.15 23.28
N VAL A 23 6.03 3.63 23.39
CA VAL A 23 4.92 2.85 23.95
C VAL A 23 4.27 1.94 22.90
N LEU A 24 3.99 2.48 21.72
CA LEU A 24 3.23 1.78 20.67
C LEU A 24 4.13 1.12 19.63
N GLY A 25 5.36 1.62 19.43
CA GLY A 25 6.24 1.21 18.35
C GLY A 25 5.74 1.64 16.96
N LEU A 26 6.57 1.44 15.94
CA LEU A 26 6.18 1.67 14.54
C LEU A 26 5.64 0.37 13.92
N LYS A 27 4.43 0.41 13.35
CA LYS A 27 3.89 -0.71 12.57
C LYS A 27 4.68 -0.83 11.27
N ASN A 28 5.69 -1.69 11.28
CA ASN A 28 6.44 -2.05 10.08
C ASN A 28 5.52 -2.85 9.14
N ARG A 29 5.05 -2.20 8.07
CA ARG A 29 4.37 -2.91 6.98
C ARG A 29 5.37 -3.82 6.30
N LYS A 30 5.16 -5.14 6.42
CA LYS A 30 5.97 -6.13 5.69
C LYS A 30 5.87 -5.84 4.20
N ARG A 31 7.00 -5.83 3.51
CA ARG A 31 7.02 -5.75 2.04
C ARG A 31 6.20 -6.92 1.50
N LYS A 32 5.31 -6.63 0.55
CA LYS A 32 4.53 -7.67 -0.14
C LYS A 32 5.52 -8.55 -0.91
N GLN A 33 5.50 -9.85 -0.68
CA GLN A 33 6.45 -10.81 -1.26
C GLN A 33 6.42 -10.82 -2.79
N TRP A 34 5.26 -10.53 -3.38
CA TRP A 34 5.06 -10.53 -4.83
C TRP A 34 5.50 -9.24 -5.54
N LEU A 35 5.87 -8.17 -4.82
CA LEU A 35 6.20 -6.89 -5.45
C LEU A 35 7.71 -6.79 -5.70
N SER A 36 8.10 -6.48 -6.94
CA SER A 36 9.51 -6.33 -7.32
C SER A 36 10.12 -5.06 -6.74
N ASP A 37 11.44 -5.07 -6.50
CA ASP A 37 12.20 -3.89 -6.07
C ASP A 37 12.09 -2.72 -7.06
N LYS A 38 11.99 -3.02 -8.36
CA LYS A 38 11.77 -2.00 -9.40
C LYS A 38 10.43 -1.27 -9.20
N THR A 39 9.37 -2.00 -8.90
CA THR A 39 8.06 -1.40 -8.63
C THR A 39 8.08 -0.59 -7.34
N TRP A 40 8.85 -1.01 -6.34
CA TRP A 40 9.09 -0.21 -5.13
C TRP A 40 9.81 1.10 -5.40
N GLU A 41 10.81 1.11 -6.28
CA GLU A 41 11.50 2.33 -6.71
C GLU A 41 10.53 3.31 -7.38
N ASN A 42 9.72 2.82 -8.33
CA ASN A 42 8.69 3.64 -8.98
C ASN A 42 7.66 4.22 -7.98
N ILE A 43 7.33 3.48 -6.91
CA ILE A 43 6.48 4.00 -5.83
C ILE A 43 7.17 5.15 -5.07
N LYS A 44 8.47 5.04 -4.79
CA LYS A 44 9.25 6.11 -4.14
C LYS A 44 9.29 7.37 -5.00
N GLU A 45 9.51 7.22 -6.31
CA GLU A 45 9.50 8.34 -7.25
C GLU A 45 8.14 9.05 -7.28
N ARG A 46 7.06 8.28 -7.38
CA ARG A 46 5.69 8.81 -7.33
C ARG A 46 5.43 9.59 -6.03
N LYS A 47 5.93 9.08 -4.89
CA LYS A 47 5.84 9.77 -3.59
C LYS A 47 6.61 11.10 -3.61
N ALA A 48 7.82 11.13 -4.16
CA ALA A 48 8.62 12.35 -4.27
C ALA A 48 7.90 13.43 -5.11
N ILE A 49 7.27 13.04 -6.22
CA ILE A 49 6.47 13.97 -7.05
C ILE A 49 5.26 14.50 -6.27
N LYS A 50 4.58 13.63 -5.51
CA LYS A 50 3.45 14.04 -4.68
C LYS A 50 3.85 15.04 -3.59
N MET A 51 5.00 14.86 -2.95
CA MET A 51 5.55 15.82 -1.99
C MET A 51 5.82 17.17 -2.64
N LYS A 52 6.44 17.19 -3.83
CA LYS A 52 6.66 18.43 -4.60
C LYS A 52 5.35 19.13 -4.96
N LEU A 53 4.31 18.36 -5.31
CA LEU A 53 2.97 18.89 -5.60
C LEU A 53 2.34 19.54 -4.38
N ASN A 54 2.46 18.93 -3.20
CA ASN A 54 1.93 19.46 -1.95
C ASN A 54 2.67 20.73 -1.50
N ALA A 55 3.99 20.81 -1.72
CA ALA A 55 4.80 21.98 -1.37
C ALA A 55 4.61 23.18 -2.33
N SER A 56 4.25 22.92 -3.59
CA SER A 56 4.12 23.96 -4.60
C SER A 56 2.91 24.88 -4.34
N LYS A 57 3.11 26.20 -4.41
CA LYS A 57 2.04 27.21 -4.31
C LYS A 57 1.52 27.69 -5.68
N SER A 58 2.36 27.63 -6.72
CA SER A 58 2.05 28.15 -8.06
C SER A 58 1.20 27.18 -8.89
N ASN A 59 0.14 27.69 -9.52
CA ASN A 59 -0.81 26.87 -10.26
C ASN A 59 -0.19 26.21 -11.51
N ARG A 60 0.71 26.92 -12.22
CA ARG A 60 1.42 26.39 -13.40
C ARG A 60 2.36 25.24 -13.06
N LEU A 61 3.01 25.29 -11.90
CA LEU A 61 3.88 24.20 -11.44
C LEU A 61 3.05 23.01 -10.96
N LYS A 62 1.89 23.25 -10.32
CA LYS A 62 0.97 22.18 -9.94
C LYS A 62 0.46 21.40 -11.13
N THR A 63 0.06 22.05 -12.22
CA THR A 63 -0.46 21.35 -13.41
C THR A 63 0.58 20.43 -14.04
N LYS A 64 1.84 20.88 -14.13
CA LYS A 64 2.96 20.03 -14.60
C LYS A 64 3.23 18.86 -13.67
N LEU A 65 3.36 19.11 -12.36
CA LEU A 65 3.59 18.04 -11.38
C LEU A 65 2.42 17.04 -11.34
N GLN A 66 1.20 17.49 -11.62
CA GLN A 66 0.02 16.62 -11.75
C GLN A 66 0.11 15.72 -12.98
N SER A 67 0.59 16.20 -14.14
CA SER A 67 0.81 15.33 -15.30
C SER A 67 1.88 14.30 -15.00
N ASP A 68 3.01 14.72 -14.43
CA ASP A 68 4.12 13.83 -14.08
C ASP A 68 3.68 12.76 -13.07
N TYR A 69 2.90 13.16 -12.07
CA TYR A 69 2.31 12.22 -11.11
C TYR A 69 1.39 11.21 -11.78
N ARG A 70 0.54 11.65 -12.72
CA ARG A 70 -0.39 10.74 -13.44
C ARG A 70 0.36 9.71 -14.27
N ASP A 71 1.45 10.11 -14.92
CA ASP A 71 2.23 9.19 -15.75
C ASP A 71 3.01 8.19 -14.91
N LYS A 72 3.61 8.62 -13.79
CA LYS A 72 4.22 7.71 -12.82
C LYS A 72 3.21 6.80 -12.12
N ASP A 73 2.00 7.28 -11.83
CA ASP A 73 0.92 6.47 -11.26
C ASP A 73 0.50 5.34 -12.22
N LYS A 74 0.40 5.62 -13.52
CA LYS A 74 0.16 4.59 -14.54
C LYS A 74 1.28 3.55 -14.57
N GLU A 75 2.54 3.99 -14.52
CA GLU A 75 3.70 3.11 -14.52
C GLU A 75 3.70 2.18 -13.30
N VAL A 76 3.47 2.72 -12.10
CA VAL A 76 3.36 1.94 -10.86
C VAL A 76 2.23 0.91 -10.95
N LYS A 77 1.05 1.32 -11.43
CA LYS A 77 -0.10 0.41 -11.61
C LYS A 77 0.18 -0.71 -12.60
N LYS A 78 0.85 -0.39 -13.71
CA LYS A 78 1.25 -1.38 -14.72
C LYS A 78 2.29 -2.36 -14.15
N GLY A 79 3.32 -1.85 -13.47
CA GLY A 79 4.35 -2.65 -12.81
C GLY A 79 3.75 -3.61 -11.79
N ALA A 80 2.94 -3.09 -10.85
CA ALA A 80 2.29 -3.92 -9.84
C ALA A 80 1.36 -4.99 -10.43
N LYS A 81 0.69 -4.70 -11.55
CA LYS A 81 -0.15 -5.70 -12.24
C LYS A 81 0.69 -6.81 -12.87
N ASN A 82 1.83 -6.48 -13.44
CA ASN A 82 2.75 -7.45 -14.04
C ASN A 82 3.42 -8.31 -12.96
N ASP A 83 3.97 -7.68 -11.92
CA ASP A 83 4.58 -8.40 -10.78
C ASP A 83 3.61 -9.41 -10.16
N ARG A 84 2.34 -9.01 -9.98
CA ARG A 84 1.31 -9.92 -9.46
C ARG A 84 1.03 -11.10 -10.40
N ARG A 85 1.01 -10.88 -11.72
CA ARG A 85 0.79 -11.96 -12.69
C ARG A 85 1.95 -12.96 -12.64
N ASN A 86 3.17 -12.45 -12.68
CA ASN A 86 4.38 -13.29 -12.63
C ASN A 86 4.40 -14.12 -11.34
N TYR A 87 4.11 -13.51 -10.19
CA TYR A 87 4.04 -14.22 -8.92
C TYR A 87 2.98 -15.34 -8.91
N VAL A 88 1.81 -15.10 -9.49
CA VAL A 88 0.76 -16.12 -9.60
C VAL A 88 1.17 -17.25 -10.55
N GLU A 89 1.83 -16.91 -11.65
CA GLU A 89 2.34 -17.87 -12.63
C GLU A 89 3.46 -18.75 -12.05
N GLU A 90 4.40 -18.17 -11.31
CA GLU A 90 5.45 -18.89 -10.59
C GLU A 90 4.85 -19.89 -9.59
N LEU A 91 3.87 -19.46 -8.79
CA LEU A 91 3.17 -20.36 -7.87
C LEU A 91 2.41 -21.47 -8.61
N ALA A 92 1.76 -21.16 -9.73
CA ALA A 92 1.05 -22.17 -10.52
C ALA A 92 2.02 -23.23 -11.09
N ASN A 93 3.18 -22.80 -11.59
CA ASN A 93 4.22 -23.69 -12.10
C ASN A 93 4.78 -24.59 -10.99
N GLU A 94 5.05 -24.03 -9.81
CA GLU A 94 5.51 -24.81 -8.65
C GLU A 94 4.48 -25.88 -8.23
N ALA A 95 3.18 -25.54 -8.28
CA ALA A 95 2.11 -26.50 -8.02
C ALA A 95 2.03 -27.62 -9.07
N GLU A 96 2.24 -27.30 -10.35
CA GLU A 96 2.26 -28.29 -11.43
C GLU A 96 3.44 -29.26 -11.25
N GLU A 97 4.63 -28.74 -10.96
CA GLU A 97 5.81 -29.56 -10.70
C GLU A 97 5.66 -30.45 -9.46
N ALA A 98 5.12 -29.91 -8.36
CA ALA A 98 4.86 -30.69 -7.15
C ALA A 98 3.83 -31.81 -7.42
N SER A 99 2.84 -31.56 -8.28
CA SER A 99 1.87 -32.57 -8.72
C SER A 99 2.56 -33.69 -9.51
N LYS A 100 3.48 -33.34 -10.43
CA LYS A 100 4.27 -34.33 -11.19
C LYS A 100 5.15 -35.19 -10.27
N ARG A 101 5.65 -34.63 -9.15
CA ARG A 101 6.43 -35.36 -8.13
C ARG A 101 5.55 -36.18 -7.16
N GLY A 102 4.23 -36.01 -7.17
CA GLY A 102 3.32 -36.67 -6.23
C GLY A 102 3.23 -36.01 -4.84
N GLU A 103 3.74 -34.79 -4.67
CA GLU A 103 3.78 -34.08 -3.38
C GLU A 103 2.47 -33.31 -3.11
N LEU A 104 1.38 -34.03 -2.81
CA LEU A 104 0.05 -33.43 -2.62
C LEU A 104 -0.02 -32.37 -1.50
N SER A 105 0.81 -32.50 -0.46
CA SER A 105 0.87 -31.51 0.64
C SER A 105 1.32 -30.13 0.16
N VAL A 106 2.29 -30.09 -0.75
CA VAL A 106 2.83 -28.85 -1.32
C VAL A 106 1.80 -28.21 -2.25
N VAL A 107 1.19 -29.01 -3.13
CA VAL A 107 0.11 -28.57 -4.01
C VAL A 107 -1.01 -27.91 -3.20
N TYR A 108 -1.48 -28.55 -2.13
CA TYR A 108 -2.52 -27.98 -1.26
C TYR A 108 -2.12 -26.64 -0.65
N LYS A 109 -0.88 -26.50 -0.16
CA LYS A 109 -0.39 -25.23 0.40
C LYS A 109 -0.39 -24.11 -0.65
N ILE A 110 0.08 -24.40 -1.86
CA ILE A 110 0.14 -23.42 -2.95
C ILE A 110 -1.26 -23.06 -3.43
N THR A 111 -2.15 -24.03 -3.65
CA THR A 111 -3.55 -23.77 -3.99
C THR A 111 -4.23 -22.93 -2.90
N ARG A 112 -3.94 -23.19 -1.63
CA ARG A 112 -4.45 -22.39 -0.51
C ARG A 112 -3.89 -20.96 -0.51
N GLN A 113 -2.65 -20.76 -0.94
CA GLN A 113 -2.06 -19.42 -1.12
C GLN A 113 -2.70 -18.68 -2.30
N LEU A 114 -2.92 -19.35 -3.44
CA LEU A 114 -3.56 -18.79 -4.64
C LEU A 114 -5.03 -18.45 -4.39
N CYS A 115 -5.77 -19.36 -3.78
CA CYS A 115 -7.17 -19.18 -3.39
C CYS A 115 -7.32 -18.36 -2.11
N GLY A 116 -6.21 -17.90 -1.51
CA GLY A 116 -6.12 -17.24 -0.22
C GLY A 116 -6.92 -15.95 -0.16
N LYS A 117 -8.22 -16.09 0.09
CA LYS A 117 -9.09 -15.05 0.61
C LYS A 117 -8.83 -14.97 2.11
N SER A 118 -8.04 -14.00 2.56
CA SER A 118 -7.90 -13.72 3.98
C SER A 118 -9.05 -12.81 4.41
N ARG A 119 -9.83 -13.31 5.37
CA ARG A 119 -10.65 -12.51 6.28
C ARG A 119 -9.82 -11.29 6.75
N ASN A 120 -10.45 -10.12 6.72
CA ASN A 120 -9.93 -8.88 7.28
C ASN A 120 -9.61 -9.08 8.77
N ASN A 121 -8.37 -9.44 9.12
CA ASN A 121 -7.94 -9.56 10.53
C ASN A 121 -7.20 -8.31 11.03
N ASP A 122 -7.21 -7.23 10.25
CA ASP A 122 -6.58 -5.94 10.59
C ASP A 122 -7.61 -4.79 10.62
N ALA A 123 -8.89 -5.08 10.93
CA ALA A 123 -9.87 -4.04 11.20
C ALA A 123 -9.78 -3.61 12.68
N PRO A 124 -9.27 -2.41 13.01
CA PRO A 124 -9.51 -1.85 14.33
C PRO A 124 -11.01 -1.61 14.49
N TYR A 125 -11.53 -2.03 15.65
CA TYR A 125 -12.91 -1.89 16.08
C TYR A 125 -13.38 -0.43 15.95
N PHE A 126 -14.09 -0.14 14.86
CA PHE A 126 -15.15 0.85 14.86
C PHE A 126 -16.35 0.18 14.19
N ALA A 127 -17.18 -0.41 15.04
CA ALA A 127 -18.53 -0.77 14.70
C ALA A 127 -19.34 0.51 14.48
N SER A 128 -19.84 0.68 13.26
CA SER A 128 -21.13 1.32 13.00
C SER A 128 -21.59 0.93 11.59
N ASP A 129 -22.61 0.08 11.60
CA ASP A 129 -23.68 -0.10 10.61
C ASP A 129 -23.41 -0.90 9.33
N SER A 130 -23.46 -2.21 9.54
CA SER A 130 -23.81 -3.25 8.58
C SER A 130 -25.27 -3.17 8.14
N ILE A 131 -25.61 -2.27 7.21
CA ILE A 131 -26.81 -2.37 6.36
C ILE A 131 -26.38 -1.86 4.98
N TRP A 132 -26.70 -2.59 3.89
CA TRP A 132 -26.25 -2.38 2.49
C TRP A 132 -25.09 -3.22 1.97
N SER A 133 -24.95 -4.45 2.47
CA SER A 133 -24.28 -5.53 1.72
C SER A 133 -25.33 -6.38 0.98
N CYS A 134 -25.79 -5.91 -0.19
CA CYS A 134 -26.25 -6.72 -1.33
C CYS A 134 -26.94 -5.83 -2.37
N SER A 135 -26.20 -5.41 -3.39
CA SER A 135 -26.64 -5.10 -4.78
C SER A 135 -25.81 -3.95 -5.38
N PHE A 136 -24.49 -4.13 -5.59
CA PHE A 136 -23.74 -3.33 -6.58
C PHE A 136 -22.33 -3.92 -6.82
N ILE A 137 -22.25 -5.06 -7.50
CA ILE A 137 -20.97 -5.74 -7.82
C ILE A 137 -20.17 -4.99 -8.92
N GLY A 138 -20.73 -3.97 -9.56
CA GLY A 138 -20.08 -3.26 -10.68
C GLY A 138 -19.04 -2.19 -10.33
N VAL A 139 -19.05 -1.61 -9.13
CA VAL A 139 -18.21 -0.42 -8.81
C VAL A 139 -17.10 -0.70 -7.79
N TYR A 140 -17.19 -1.80 -7.04
CA TYR A 140 -16.27 -2.07 -5.92
C TYR A 140 -14.86 -2.51 -6.34
N VAL A 141 -14.66 -2.97 -7.58
CA VAL A 141 -13.31 -3.30 -8.09
C VAL A 141 -12.46 -2.03 -8.26
N PHE A 142 -13.09 -0.87 -8.45
CA PHE A 142 -12.38 0.39 -8.61
C PHE A 142 -11.94 0.99 -7.26
N TYR A 143 -12.71 0.77 -6.19
CA TYR A 143 -12.39 1.29 -4.86
C TYR A 143 -11.22 0.55 -4.18
N GLU A 144 -11.14 -0.79 -4.29
CA GLU A 144 -10.01 -1.58 -3.77
C GLU A 144 -8.68 -1.29 -4.53
N PHE A 145 -8.74 -0.92 -5.81
CA PHE A 145 -7.56 -0.61 -6.61
C PHE A 145 -6.95 0.77 -6.30
N VAL A 146 -7.75 1.70 -5.77
CA VAL A 146 -7.32 3.08 -5.43
C VAL A 146 -6.99 3.22 -3.93
N TYR A 147 -7.65 2.47 -3.03
CA TYR A 147 -7.47 2.60 -1.58
C TYR A 147 -6.47 1.63 -0.93
N THR A 148 -5.93 0.64 -1.67
CA THR A 148 -4.95 -0.33 -1.16
C THR A 148 -3.51 -0.07 -1.68
N PHE A 149 -3.21 1.19 -2.02
CA PHE A 149 -1.85 1.71 -2.13
C PHE A 149 -1.62 2.70 -0.99
N PRO A 150 -0.49 2.65 -0.26
CA PRO A 150 -0.29 3.51 0.91
C PRO A 150 -0.26 4.98 0.48
N THR A 151 -1.40 5.66 0.68
CA THR A 151 -1.47 7.11 0.77
C THR A 151 -1.02 7.47 2.17
N ASP A 152 0.29 7.43 2.40
CA ASP A 152 0.86 8.06 3.59
C ASP A 152 0.84 9.57 3.32
N VAL A 153 -0.14 10.25 3.93
CA VAL A 153 -0.08 11.68 4.21
C VAL A 153 0.83 11.81 5.44
N ASN A 154 2.05 12.28 5.20
CA ASN A 154 2.81 13.07 6.17
C ASN A 154 2.93 14.47 5.59
#